data_AF-A0A1B9HZH1-F1
#
_entry.id   AF-A0A1B9HZH1-F1
#
_cell.length_a   1.000
_cell.length_b   1.000
_cell.length_c   1.000
_cell.angle_alpha   90.00
_cell.angle_beta   90.00
_cell.angle_gamma   90.00
#
_symmetry.space_group_name_H-M   'P 1'
#
loop_
_entity.id
_entity.type
_entity.pdbx_description
1 polymer ?
#
loop_
_entity_poly.entity_id
_entity_poly.type
_entity_poly.pdbx_seq_one_letter_code
_entity_poly.pdbx_strand_id
1 'polypeptide(L)'
;MSPIDHTSAFQSIFSDKLSSIPPSRRSKSPSRLTSSRKGKGKQGDHENEEDFLKEAYRIYEHLQSLEILIKSVRKPYLSNIEPPPLSRRNIRTHLEDVKEEDEWKRWGKVKYLTDRERDEIDLRARMILRRCKDRINIMETTEQARRSKTPSISLTRSTVLSFLPSLSPDESSSSSSSSFQPLIIAHRASIIWKLNDFLTKLTSNISNLQEERFKRKEERMKSLGSNASLEASKLTKINIVNDSRKIPEGLIINVENDNSFNLNNLNENNNKIEIGTGIGIGIINYENENPEEVKLNEKQIQEFENENNILLENMSFNLNSILNAESSLLEISKLQNELLQNLNNQNELIDKLYEDAIGSLNQISGANEQLKKAKKRNQESRLFLLIFLLGASFALLFLDWYAA
;
A
#
# COMPACT_ATOMS: atom_id res chain seq x y z
N MET A 1 -6.83 18.22 -31.46
CA MET A 1 -6.02 19.46 -31.54
C MET A 1 -4.68 19.14 -30.89
N SER A 2 -3.57 19.17 -31.65
CA SER A 2 -2.24 19.00 -31.08
C SER A 2 -1.87 20.21 -30.22
N PRO A 3 -1.22 20.05 -29.06
CA PRO A 3 -0.79 21.18 -28.23
C PRO A 3 0.26 21.99 -29.01
N ILE A 4 -0.01 23.29 -29.17
CA ILE A 4 0.90 24.23 -29.84
C ILE A 4 1.99 24.61 -28.85
N ASP A 5 3.24 24.36 -29.21
CA ASP A 5 4.39 24.68 -28.37
C ASP A 5 4.72 26.17 -28.48
N HIS A 6 4.47 26.92 -27.40
CA HIS A 6 4.73 28.36 -27.30
C HIS A 6 6.09 28.67 -26.63
N THR A 7 6.92 27.67 -26.38
CA THR A 7 8.18 27.83 -25.62
C THR A 7 9.14 28.81 -26.30
N SER A 8 9.23 28.80 -27.63
CA SER A 8 10.08 29.71 -28.40
C SER A 8 9.59 31.16 -28.34
N ALA A 9 8.29 31.38 -28.46
CA ALA A 9 7.66 32.69 -28.33
C ALA A 9 7.80 33.25 -26.90
N PHE A 10 7.74 32.40 -25.90
CA PHE A 10 8.00 32.79 -24.51
C PHE A 10 9.45 33.21 -24.30
N GLN A 11 10.42 32.45 -24.83
CA GLN A 11 11.84 32.76 -24.69
C GLN A 11 12.22 34.11 -25.32
N SER A 12 11.65 34.44 -26.49
CA SER A 12 11.91 35.73 -27.14
C SER A 12 11.32 36.91 -26.36
N ILE A 13 10.08 36.80 -25.90
CA ILE A 13 9.45 37.83 -25.05
C ILE A 13 10.23 37.99 -23.73
N PHE A 14 10.73 36.89 -23.19
CA PHE A 14 11.54 36.91 -21.97
C PHE A 14 12.86 37.63 -22.18
N SER A 15 13.61 37.37 -23.26
CA SER A 15 14.87 38.07 -23.53
C SER A 15 14.67 39.57 -23.80
N ASP A 16 13.59 39.94 -24.49
CA ASP A 16 13.23 41.34 -24.75
C ASP A 16 12.84 42.08 -23.45
N LYS A 17 12.13 41.39 -22.55
CA LYS A 17 11.84 41.92 -21.21
C LYS A 17 13.09 42.03 -20.35
N LEU A 18 14.04 41.11 -20.47
CA LEU A 18 15.28 41.10 -19.69
C LEU A 18 16.20 42.26 -20.09
N SER A 19 16.29 42.54 -21.40
CA SER A 19 17.08 43.65 -21.93
C SER A 19 16.46 45.03 -21.65
N SER A 20 15.14 45.12 -21.48
CA SER A 20 14.43 46.36 -21.15
C SER A 20 14.39 46.72 -19.66
N ILE A 21 14.87 45.83 -18.77
CA ILE A 21 15.02 46.16 -17.35
C ILE A 21 16.31 46.98 -17.18
N PRO A 22 16.23 48.27 -16.77
CA PRO A 22 17.44 49.03 -16.47
C PRO A 22 18.21 48.34 -15.33
N PRO A 23 19.56 48.30 -15.36
CA PRO A 23 20.33 47.71 -14.28
C PRO A 23 19.93 48.42 -13.00
N SER A 24 19.46 47.64 -12.03
CA SER A 24 19.04 48.13 -10.72
C SER A 24 20.15 49.01 -10.15
N ARG A 25 19.95 50.34 -10.21
CA ARG A 25 20.71 51.29 -9.40
C ARG A 25 20.21 51.14 -7.96
N ARG A 26 20.44 49.97 -7.36
CA ARG A 26 20.49 49.84 -5.91
C ARG A 26 21.64 50.76 -5.51
N SER A 27 21.30 51.89 -4.90
CA SER A 27 22.28 52.78 -4.29
C SER A 27 23.27 51.93 -3.53
N LYS A 28 24.56 52.12 -3.84
CA LYS A 28 25.66 51.55 -3.06
C LYS A 28 25.50 52.10 -1.64
N SER A 29 24.85 51.32 -0.77
CA SER A 29 24.87 51.53 0.66
C SER A 29 26.34 51.39 1.11
N PRO A 30 26.81 52.20 2.06
CA PRO A 30 28.22 52.22 2.42
C PRO A 30 28.64 50.88 3.01
N SER A 31 29.76 50.37 2.50
CA SER A 31 30.68 49.42 3.13
C SER A 31 30.08 48.39 4.08
N ARG A 32 29.88 47.21 3.51
CA ARG A 32 29.83 45.91 4.17
C ARG A 32 31.07 45.73 5.07
N LEU A 33 30.90 45.89 6.38
CA LEU A 33 31.82 45.29 7.35
C LEU A 33 31.74 43.77 7.19
N THR A 34 32.89 43.16 6.97
CA THR A 34 33.10 41.72 6.79
C THR A 34 32.82 40.99 8.10
N SER A 35 31.57 40.61 8.34
CA SER A 35 31.22 39.58 9.31
C SER A 35 31.03 38.26 8.56
N SER A 36 32.11 37.48 8.47
CA SER A 36 32.05 36.06 8.17
C SER A 36 31.35 35.32 9.31
N ARG A 37 30.02 35.37 9.33
CA ARG A 37 29.20 34.36 10.00
C ARG A 37 28.46 33.60 8.92
N LYS A 38 29.11 32.53 8.47
CA LYS A 38 28.54 31.47 7.64
C LYS A 38 27.31 30.95 8.39
N GLY A 39 26.13 31.44 8.00
CA GLY A 39 24.86 31.01 8.56
C GLY A 39 24.60 29.55 8.20
N LYS A 40 24.96 28.64 9.10
CA LYS A 40 24.65 27.20 9.04
C LYS A 40 23.15 26.88 8.95
N GLY A 41 22.26 27.86 9.18
CA GLY A 41 20.80 27.64 9.16
C GLY A 41 20.19 27.45 7.76
N LYS A 42 20.72 28.10 6.71
CA LYS A 42 20.10 28.04 5.37
C LYS A 42 20.38 26.77 4.58
N GLN A 43 21.47 26.05 4.90
CA GLN A 43 21.78 24.77 4.27
C GLN A 43 20.95 23.64 4.89
N GLY A 44 20.71 23.69 6.21
CA GLY A 44 19.94 22.67 6.92
C GLY A 44 18.49 22.53 6.45
N ASP A 45 17.77 23.62 6.16
CA ASP A 45 16.35 23.53 5.75
C ASP A 45 16.16 22.90 4.36
N HIS A 46 17.06 23.17 3.40
CA HIS A 46 17.02 22.52 2.08
C HIS A 46 17.50 21.06 2.15
N GLU A 47 18.51 20.75 2.96
CA GLU A 47 18.93 19.36 3.23
C GLU A 47 17.77 18.55 3.84
N ASN A 48 17.08 19.14 4.82
CA ASN A 48 15.90 18.57 5.46
C ASN A 48 14.68 18.37 4.52
N GLU A 49 14.59 19.13 3.44
CA GLU A 49 13.57 18.99 2.40
C GLU A 49 13.90 17.88 1.42
N GLU A 50 15.15 17.83 0.96
CA GLU A 50 15.61 16.75 0.12
C GLU A 50 15.56 15.40 0.85
N ASP A 51 15.90 15.36 2.13
CA ASP A 51 15.87 14.14 2.93
C ASP A 51 14.45 13.60 3.10
N PHE A 52 13.46 14.48 3.28
CA PHE A 52 12.04 14.10 3.31
C PHE A 52 11.61 13.49 1.97
N LEU A 53 11.93 14.16 0.85
CA LEU A 53 11.54 13.68 -0.47
C LEU A 53 12.24 12.36 -0.83
N LYS A 54 13.54 12.24 -0.54
CA LYS A 54 14.32 11.00 -0.71
C LYS A 54 13.65 9.85 0.05
N GLU A 55 13.24 10.09 1.29
CA GLU A 55 12.58 9.07 2.10
C GLU A 55 11.19 8.70 1.55
N ALA A 56 10.40 9.68 1.13
CA ALA A 56 9.11 9.46 0.47
C ALA A 56 9.24 8.62 -0.82
N TYR A 57 10.24 8.91 -1.66
CA TYR A 57 10.50 8.15 -2.88
C TYR A 57 10.93 6.71 -2.59
N ARG A 58 11.76 6.47 -1.58
CA ARG A 58 12.14 5.12 -1.16
C ARG A 58 10.93 4.32 -0.68
N ILE A 59 10.03 4.93 0.11
CA ILE A 59 8.80 4.27 0.55
C ILE A 59 7.94 3.94 -0.68
N TYR A 60 7.77 4.89 -1.59
CA TYR A 60 7.02 4.68 -2.83
C TYR A 60 7.58 3.53 -3.67
N GLU A 61 8.89 3.45 -3.81
CA GLU A 61 9.59 2.39 -4.56
C GLU A 61 9.27 1.00 -3.99
N HIS A 62 9.35 0.83 -2.66
CA HIS A 62 9.02 -0.46 -2.03
C HIS A 62 7.53 -0.82 -2.15
N LEU A 63 6.64 0.17 -2.05
CA LEU A 63 5.20 -0.06 -2.23
C LEU A 63 4.88 -0.42 -3.68
N GLN A 64 5.52 0.24 -4.65
CA GLN A 64 5.36 -0.04 -6.07
C GLN A 64 5.92 -1.41 -6.44
N SER A 65 7.10 -1.78 -5.92
CA SER A 65 7.67 -3.10 -6.14
C SER A 65 6.76 -4.21 -5.60
N LEU A 66 6.17 -3.98 -4.41
CA LEU A 66 5.22 -4.91 -3.80
C LEU A 66 3.92 -5.01 -4.62
N GLU A 67 3.40 -3.89 -5.13
CA GLU A 67 2.20 -3.90 -6.00
C GLU A 67 2.42 -4.69 -7.29
N ILE A 68 3.54 -4.46 -7.98
CA ILE A 68 3.91 -5.18 -9.20
C ILE A 68 4.01 -6.68 -8.91
N LEU A 69 4.62 -7.04 -7.78
CA LEU A 69 4.72 -8.42 -7.38
C LEU A 69 3.35 -9.05 -7.17
N ILE A 70 2.49 -8.43 -6.36
CA ILE A 70 1.18 -8.98 -6.03
C ILE A 70 0.37 -9.23 -7.31
N LYS A 71 0.46 -8.32 -8.29
CA LYS A 71 -0.15 -8.51 -9.61
C LYS A 71 0.42 -9.73 -10.34
N SER A 72 1.75 -9.89 -10.34
CA SER A 72 2.42 -11.01 -11.01
C SER A 72 2.13 -12.36 -10.36
N VAL A 73 2.06 -12.40 -9.03
CA VAL A 73 1.91 -13.62 -8.23
C VAL A 73 0.43 -13.97 -8.00
N ARG A 74 -0.53 -13.08 -8.28
CA ARG A 74 -1.97 -13.32 -8.07
C ARG A 74 -2.45 -14.67 -8.65
N LYS A 75 -2.12 -14.97 -9.91
CA LYS A 75 -2.56 -16.21 -10.56
C LYS A 75 -1.96 -17.47 -9.90
N PRO A 76 -0.62 -17.61 -9.75
CA PRO A 76 -0.04 -18.78 -9.10
C PRO A 76 -0.39 -18.87 -7.60
N TYR A 77 -0.62 -17.75 -6.93
CA TYR A 77 -0.99 -17.69 -5.51
C TYR A 77 -2.40 -18.25 -5.24
N LEU A 78 -3.37 -17.93 -6.11
CA LEU A 78 -4.74 -18.43 -6.00
C LEU A 78 -4.92 -19.82 -6.63
N SER A 79 -3.88 -20.35 -7.30
CA SER A 79 -3.98 -21.63 -7.99
C SER A 79 -4.00 -22.81 -7.00
N ASN A 80 -4.93 -23.73 -7.20
CA ASN A 80 -5.04 -24.94 -6.37
C ASN A 80 -4.11 -26.08 -6.83
N ILE A 81 -3.36 -25.86 -7.90
CA ILE A 81 -2.56 -26.89 -8.56
C ILE A 81 -1.23 -27.00 -7.82
N GLU A 82 -1.02 -28.12 -7.15
CA GLU A 82 0.29 -28.45 -6.58
C GLU A 82 1.33 -28.57 -7.72
N PRO A 83 2.53 -28.02 -7.54
CA PRO A 83 3.57 -28.13 -8.55
C PRO A 83 3.92 -29.60 -8.79
N PRO A 84 4.29 -29.98 -10.03
CA PRO A 84 4.78 -31.32 -10.31
C PRO A 84 5.98 -31.66 -9.41
N PRO A 85 6.19 -32.94 -9.07
CA PRO A 85 7.20 -33.37 -8.11
C PRO A 85 8.59 -32.82 -8.47
N LEU A 86 9.39 -32.56 -7.43
CA LEU A 86 10.67 -31.85 -7.47
C LEU A 86 11.65 -32.34 -8.55
N SER A 87 11.55 -33.60 -8.97
CA SER A 87 12.36 -34.21 -10.03
C SER A 87 12.20 -33.55 -11.41
N ARG A 88 11.12 -32.80 -11.64
CA ARG A 88 10.88 -32.07 -12.90
C ARG A 88 11.03 -30.55 -12.75
N ARG A 89 11.42 -30.09 -11.55
CA ARG A 89 11.64 -28.67 -11.25
C ARG A 89 13.09 -28.33 -11.59
N ASN A 90 13.30 -27.49 -12.59
CA ASN A 90 14.60 -26.84 -12.79
C ASN A 90 14.89 -26.00 -11.54
N ILE A 91 15.70 -26.54 -10.64
CA ILE A 91 16.24 -25.83 -9.49
C ILE A 91 17.12 -24.72 -10.06
N ARG A 92 16.57 -23.50 -10.16
CA ARG A 92 17.37 -22.29 -10.37
C ARG A 92 18.01 -21.91 -9.05
N THR A 93 19.00 -22.68 -8.60
CA THR A 93 19.98 -22.22 -7.62
C THR A 93 20.94 -21.29 -8.35
N HIS A 94 20.52 -20.03 -8.49
CA HIS A 94 21.47 -18.96 -8.73
C HIS A 94 21.77 -18.35 -7.36
N LEU A 95 22.74 -18.96 -6.66
CA LEU A 95 23.50 -18.28 -5.62
C LEU A 95 24.40 -17.27 -6.36
N GLU A 96 23.88 -16.07 -6.58
CA GLU A 96 24.73 -14.89 -6.63
C GLU A 96 24.20 -13.95 -5.55
N ASP A 97 25.10 -13.16 -4.97
CA ASP A 97 24.84 -12.07 -4.02
C ASP A 97 23.85 -11.06 -4.63
N VAL A 98 22.57 -11.40 -4.57
CA VAL A 98 21.49 -10.53 -5.01
C VAL A 98 21.12 -9.68 -3.80
N LYS A 99 21.47 -8.39 -3.87
CA LYS A 99 21.02 -7.35 -2.94
C LYS A 99 19.53 -7.54 -2.62
N GLU A 100 19.13 -7.39 -1.35
CA GLU A 100 17.75 -7.58 -0.87
C GLU A 100 16.67 -6.94 -1.77
N GLU A 101 17.02 -5.86 -2.48
CA GLU A 101 16.16 -5.14 -3.44
C GLU A 101 15.66 -6.01 -4.62
N ASP A 102 16.39 -7.07 -5.00
CA ASP A 102 16.10 -7.91 -6.17
C ASP A 102 15.49 -9.28 -5.83
N GLU A 103 15.25 -9.55 -4.54
CA GLU A 103 14.64 -10.80 -4.06
C GLU A 103 13.23 -11.05 -4.56
N TRP A 104 12.57 -10.04 -5.11
CA TRP A 104 11.19 -10.14 -5.58
C TRP A 104 11.13 -10.57 -7.06
N LYS A 105 12.23 -10.41 -7.81
CA LYS A 105 12.32 -10.80 -9.23
C LYS A 105 12.23 -12.32 -9.44
N ARG A 106 12.58 -13.11 -8.43
CA ARG A 106 12.48 -14.59 -8.47
C ARG A 106 11.04 -15.08 -8.60
N TRP A 107 10.06 -14.37 -8.05
CA TRP A 107 8.66 -14.79 -8.07
C TRP A 107 7.86 -14.27 -9.26
N GLY A 108 8.35 -13.25 -9.96
CA GLY A 108 7.69 -12.68 -11.14
C GLY A 108 7.57 -13.64 -12.35
N LYS A 109 8.30 -14.77 -12.36
CA LYS A 109 8.27 -15.77 -13.47
C LYS A 109 7.75 -17.15 -13.04
N VAL A 110 7.21 -17.28 -11.83
CA VAL A 110 6.83 -18.58 -11.27
C VAL A 110 5.39 -18.93 -11.67
N LYS A 111 5.20 -20.12 -12.27
CA LYS A 111 3.88 -20.60 -12.74
C LYS A 111 3.08 -21.34 -11.65
N TYR A 112 3.77 -21.97 -10.71
CA TYR A 112 3.18 -22.76 -9.62
C TYR A 112 3.89 -22.41 -8.33
N LEU A 113 3.13 -22.22 -7.26
CA LEU A 113 3.64 -21.85 -5.95
C LEU A 113 3.19 -22.87 -4.93
N THR A 114 4.11 -23.38 -4.12
CA THR A 114 3.77 -24.26 -2.98
C THR A 114 3.09 -23.47 -1.87
N ASP A 115 2.36 -24.14 -0.98
CA ASP A 115 1.76 -23.46 0.18
C ASP A 115 2.79 -22.81 1.09
N ARG A 116 3.97 -23.41 1.23
CA ARG A 116 5.08 -22.82 1.99
C ARG A 116 5.63 -21.55 1.34
N GLU A 117 5.78 -21.53 0.01
CA GLU A 117 6.23 -20.33 -0.70
C GLU A 117 5.15 -19.22 -0.67
N ARG A 118 3.86 -19.58 -0.67
CA ARG A 118 2.78 -18.60 -0.45
C ARG A 118 2.88 -17.96 0.93
N ASP A 119 3.09 -18.76 1.97
CA ASP A 119 3.26 -18.26 3.34
C ASP A 119 4.49 -17.35 3.48
N GLU A 120 5.57 -17.66 2.76
CA GLU A 120 6.77 -16.82 2.70
C GLU A 120 6.48 -15.47 2.03
N ILE A 121 5.73 -15.46 0.92
CA ILE A 121 5.30 -14.23 0.25
C ILE A 121 4.44 -13.38 1.17
N ASP A 122 3.49 -14.01 1.88
CA ASP A 122 2.63 -13.31 2.83
C ASP A 122 3.43 -12.69 3.99
N LEU A 123 4.39 -13.43 4.54
CA LEU A 123 5.27 -12.96 5.61
C LEU A 123 6.10 -11.75 5.18
N ARG A 124 6.74 -11.83 4.01
CA ARG A 124 7.55 -10.73 3.50
C ARG A 124 6.71 -9.51 3.12
N ALA A 125 5.52 -9.71 2.54
CA ALA A 125 4.58 -8.63 2.24
C ALA A 125 4.17 -7.89 3.51
N ARG A 126 3.83 -8.62 4.58
CA ARG A 126 3.52 -8.03 5.90
C ARG A 126 4.68 -7.23 6.48
N MET A 127 5.90 -7.77 6.42
CA MET A 127 7.09 -7.08 6.90
C MET A 127 7.32 -5.75 6.16
N ILE A 128 7.17 -5.74 4.83
CA ILE A 128 7.29 -4.50 4.03
C ILE A 128 6.20 -3.51 4.38
N LEU A 129 4.93 -3.93 4.45
CA LEU A 129 3.82 -3.04 4.81
C LEU A 129 4.04 -2.38 6.17
N ARG A 130 4.45 -3.17 7.17
CA ARG A 130 4.74 -2.67 8.51
C ARG A 130 5.91 -1.70 8.50
N ARG A 131 7.01 -2.05 7.82
CA ARG A 131 8.17 -1.16 7.68
C ARG A 131 7.81 0.15 6.97
N CYS A 132 6.99 0.10 5.92
CA CYS A 132 6.53 1.30 5.22
C CYS A 132 5.65 2.16 6.12
N LYS A 133 4.71 1.55 6.85
CA LYS A 133 3.89 2.25 7.85
C LYS A 133 4.75 2.95 8.92
N ASP A 134 5.72 2.24 9.49
CA ASP A 134 6.60 2.80 10.52
C ASP A 134 7.43 3.97 9.97
N ARG A 135 7.94 3.87 8.74
CA ARG A 135 8.65 4.97 8.08
C ARG A 135 7.74 6.17 7.80
N ILE A 136 6.49 5.93 7.39
CA ILE A 136 5.49 7.01 7.21
C ILE A 136 5.20 7.68 8.55
N ASN A 137 5.05 6.93 9.64
CA ASN A 137 4.84 7.48 10.98
C ASN A 137 6.03 8.34 11.45
N ILE A 138 7.27 7.89 11.19
CA ILE A 138 8.47 8.69 11.47
C ILE A 138 8.44 9.97 10.64
N MET A 139 8.13 9.87 9.36
CA MET A 139 8.03 11.03 8.48
C MET A 139 6.94 12.01 8.94
N GLU A 140 5.77 11.52 9.34
CA GLU A 140 4.67 12.32 9.86
C GLU A 140 5.05 13.03 11.17
N THR A 141 5.64 12.32 12.13
CA THR A 141 6.09 12.91 13.40
C THR A 141 7.17 13.97 13.19
N THR A 142 8.11 13.75 12.26
CA THR A 142 9.14 14.75 11.92
C THR A 142 8.52 16.00 11.30
N GLU A 143 7.51 15.85 10.44
CA GLU A 143 6.77 16.99 9.87
C GLU A 143 5.92 17.70 10.93
N GLN A 144 5.29 16.98 11.83
CA GLN A 144 4.50 17.55 12.92
C GLN A 144 5.38 18.35 13.90
N ALA A 145 6.60 17.87 14.17
CA ALA A 145 7.60 18.58 14.93
C ALA A 145 8.14 19.84 14.21
N ARG A 146 8.15 19.86 12.87
CA ARG A 146 8.48 21.07 12.09
C ARG A 146 7.31 22.07 12.14
N ARG A 147 6.08 21.59 11.96
CA ARG A 147 4.86 22.42 12.04
C ARG A 147 4.73 23.14 13.37
N SER A 148 5.05 22.48 14.48
CA SER A 148 5.02 23.14 15.81
C SER A 148 6.16 24.15 16.03
N LYS A 149 7.29 23.98 15.34
CA LYS A 149 8.42 24.91 15.38
C LYS A 149 8.26 26.09 14.43
N THR A 150 7.52 25.94 13.33
CA THR A 150 7.13 27.05 12.48
C THR A 150 6.05 27.85 13.21
N PRO A 151 6.32 29.07 13.70
CA PRO A 151 5.26 29.89 14.26
C PRO A 151 4.31 30.20 13.10
N SER A 152 3.13 29.57 13.10
CA SER A 152 2.01 30.10 12.34
C SER A 152 1.91 31.56 12.74
N ILE A 153 1.87 32.43 11.74
CA ILE A 153 1.66 33.86 11.92
C ILE A 153 0.22 34.00 12.40
N SER A 154 -0.04 33.64 13.66
CA SER A 154 -1.28 33.96 14.34
C SER A 154 -1.26 35.46 14.53
N LEU A 155 -2.37 36.05 14.13
CA LEU A 155 -2.57 37.47 13.90
C LEU A 155 -2.69 38.27 15.22
N THR A 156 -1.80 38.06 16.18
CA THR A 156 -1.84 38.73 17.50
C THR A 156 -0.52 39.38 17.90
N ARG A 157 0.30 39.84 16.94
CA ARG A 157 1.39 40.78 17.24
C ARG A 157 0.88 42.21 17.22
N SER A 158 0.50 42.68 18.42
CA SER A 158 0.62 44.06 18.90
C SER A 158 0.56 45.16 17.83
N THR A 159 -0.62 45.73 17.64
CA THR A 159 -0.95 46.91 16.82
C THR A 159 -0.09 48.16 17.08
N VAL A 160 0.74 48.15 18.13
CA VAL A 160 1.61 49.27 18.51
C VAL A 160 2.99 49.20 17.84
N LEU A 161 3.48 47.99 17.48
CA LEU A 161 4.79 47.83 16.83
C LEU A 161 4.75 47.97 15.31
N SER A 162 3.57 48.08 14.70
CA SER A 162 3.39 48.37 13.26
C SER A 162 3.68 49.82 12.87
N PHE A 163 3.81 50.73 13.84
CA PHE A 163 4.09 52.15 13.60
C PHE A 163 5.59 52.51 13.51
N LEU A 164 6.50 51.57 13.78
CA LEU A 164 7.95 51.80 13.75
C LEU A 164 8.66 50.83 12.78
N PRO A 165 8.55 51.03 11.45
CA PRO A 165 9.14 50.17 10.44
C PRO A 165 10.69 50.17 10.40
N SER A 166 11.36 51.00 11.21
CA SER A 166 12.84 51.08 11.27
C SER A 166 13.48 50.25 12.40
N LEU A 167 12.68 49.72 13.33
CA LEU A 167 13.16 48.92 14.47
C LEU A 167 12.71 47.46 14.42
N SER A 168 11.96 47.07 13.39
CA SER A 168 11.75 45.65 13.12
C SER A 168 13.10 45.01 12.79
N PRO A 169 13.51 43.93 13.47
CA PRO A 169 14.74 43.23 13.13
C PRO A 169 14.67 42.84 11.65
N ASP A 170 15.77 43.05 10.95
CA ASP A 170 15.93 42.91 9.50
C ASP A 170 15.64 41.46 9.04
N GLU A 171 14.35 41.11 8.94
CA GLU A 171 13.80 39.86 8.38
C GLU A 171 13.71 39.91 6.83
N SER A 172 14.51 40.77 6.20
CA SER A 172 14.56 40.89 4.73
C SER A 172 15.11 39.64 4.02
N SER A 173 15.56 38.62 4.77
CA SER A 173 16.09 37.36 4.21
C SER A 173 15.38 36.08 4.65
N SER A 174 14.36 36.19 5.53
CA SER A 174 13.44 35.12 5.97
C SER A 174 12.02 35.28 5.41
N SER A 175 11.67 36.46 4.91
CA SER A 175 10.35 36.79 4.34
C SER A 175 10.01 36.06 3.03
N SER A 176 11.00 35.63 2.25
CA SER A 176 10.76 34.87 1.01
C SER A 176 10.54 33.37 1.25
N SER A 177 11.07 32.82 2.35
CA SER A 177 10.88 31.40 2.69
C SER A 177 9.67 31.18 3.59
N SER A 178 9.27 32.16 4.42
CA SER A 178 8.06 32.07 5.26
C SER A 178 6.77 32.07 4.43
N SER A 179 6.75 32.79 3.30
CA SER A 179 5.56 32.94 2.44
C SER A 179 5.11 31.61 1.80
N PHE A 180 6.05 30.73 1.48
CA PHE A 180 5.75 29.42 0.87
C PHE A 180 5.67 28.29 1.89
N GLN A 181 5.94 28.52 3.18
CA GLN A 181 5.80 27.49 4.22
C GLN A 181 4.43 26.81 4.24
N PRO A 182 3.28 27.52 4.24
CA PRO A 182 1.98 26.85 4.26
C PRO A 182 1.76 25.99 3.01
N LEU A 183 2.28 26.43 1.85
CA LEU A 183 2.24 25.64 0.61
C LEU A 183 3.11 24.37 0.70
N ILE A 184 4.32 24.49 1.25
CA ILE A 184 5.24 23.37 1.45
C ILE A 184 4.64 22.37 2.45
N ILE A 185 4.05 22.86 3.54
CA ILE A 185 3.39 22.04 4.56
C ILE A 185 2.20 21.28 3.95
N ALA A 186 1.37 21.95 3.15
CA ALA A 186 0.26 21.32 2.44
C ALA A 186 0.75 20.26 1.43
N HIS A 187 1.83 20.55 0.69
CA HIS A 187 2.45 19.60 -0.23
C HIS A 187 3.00 18.36 0.48
N ARG A 188 3.65 18.52 1.63
CA ARG A 188 4.15 17.37 2.40
C ARG A 188 3.03 16.56 3.03
N ALA A 189 1.97 17.24 3.49
CA ALA A 189 0.76 16.59 3.97
C ALA A 189 0.11 15.74 2.86
N SER A 190 0.04 16.26 1.64
CA SER A 190 -0.53 15.54 0.50
C SER A 190 0.33 14.35 0.07
N ILE A 191 1.67 14.45 0.16
CA ILE A 191 2.57 13.32 -0.06
C ILE A 191 2.34 12.21 0.97
N ILE A 192 2.33 12.54 2.27
CA ILE A 192 2.08 11.57 3.35
C ILE A 192 0.72 10.88 3.14
N TRP A 193 -0.31 11.68 2.86
CA TRP A 193 -1.64 11.15 2.54
C TRP A 193 -1.63 10.22 1.36
N LYS A 194 -0.93 10.59 0.27
CA LYS A 194 -0.88 9.76 -0.93
C LYS A 194 -0.21 8.42 -0.67
N LEU A 195 0.83 8.40 0.16
CA LEU A 195 1.50 7.17 0.59
C LEU A 195 0.58 6.32 1.48
N ASN A 196 -0.17 6.92 2.40
CA ASN A 196 -1.15 6.22 3.24
C ASN A 196 -2.34 5.66 2.43
N ASP A 197 -2.86 6.42 1.45
CA ASP A 197 -3.85 5.97 0.47
C ASP A 197 -3.33 4.75 -0.30
N PHE A 198 -2.08 4.81 -0.76
CA PHE A 198 -1.47 3.71 -1.51
C PHE A 198 -1.26 2.48 -0.64
N LEU A 199 -0.78 2.64 0.59
CA LEU A 199 -0.61 1.57 1.57
C LEU A 199 -1.95 0.89 1.90
N THR A 200 -3.02 1.68 2.04
CA THR A 200 -4.38 1.18 2.31
C THR A 200 -4.90 0.34 1.14
N LYS A 201 -4.74 0.82 -0.09
CA LYS A 201 -5.10 0.08 -1.32
C LYS A 201 -4.34 -1.23 -1.44
N LEU A 202 -3.04 -1.21 -1.15
CA LEU A 202 -2.19 -2.39 -1.21
C LEU A 202 -2.56 -3.42 -0.15
N THR A 203 -2.82 -2.95 1.08
CA THR A 203 -3.28 -3.79 2.19
C THR A 203 -4.64 -4.42 1.86
N SER A 204 -5.57 -3.66 1.28
CA SER A 204 -6.86 -4.20 0.83
C SER A 204 -6.68 -5.28 -0.24
N ASN A 205 -5.80 -5.05 -1.22
CA ASN A 205 -5.52 -6.05 -2.26
C ASN A 205 -4.94 -7.34 -1.68
N ILE A 206 -4.03 -7.26 -0.70
CA ILE A 206 -3.47 -8.44 -0.01
C ILE A 206 -4.55 -9.13 0.81
N SER A 207 -5.37 -8.38 1.56
CA SER A 207 -6.48 -8.92 2.33
C SER A 207 -7.44 -9.72 1.46
N ASN A 208 -7.80 -9.19 0.28
CA ASN A 208 -8.67 -9.89 -0.67
C ASN A 208 -8.04 -11.22 -1.14
N LEU A 209 -6.74 -11.25 -1.41
CA LEU A 209 -6.04 -12.48 -1.80
C LEU A 209 -6.01 -13.51 -0.66
N GLN A 210 -5.78 -13.06 0.57
CA GLN A 210 -5.74 -13.92 1.75
C GLN A 210 -7.13 -14.45 2.12
N GLU A 211 -8.17 -13.64 2.00
CA GLU A 211 -9.55 -14.06 2.21
C GLU A 211 -9.95 -15.12 1.19
N GLU A 212 -9.64 -14.91 -0.10
CA GLU A 212 -9.88 -15.93 -1.12
C GLU A 212 -9.08 -17.22 -0.86
N ARG A 213 -7.84 -17.11 -0.36
CA ARG A 213 -7.03 -18.29 0.01
C ARG A 213 -7.62 -19.02 1.22
N PHE A 214 -8.06 -18.28 2.23
CA PHE A 214 -8.71 -18.83 3.41
C PHE A 214 -9.99 -19.58 3.05
N LYS A 215 -10.87 -18.96 2.24
CA LYS A 215 -12.09 -19.61 1.71
C LYS A 215 -11.78 -20.92 0.98
N ARG A 216 -10.75 -20.92 0.12
CA ARG A 216 -10.35 -22.15 -0.59
C ARG A 216 -9.80 -23.24 0.34
N LYS A 217 -9.06 -22.87 1.40
CA LYS A 217 -8.60 -23.83 2.41
C LYS A 217 -9.77 -24.41 3.20
N GLU A 218 -10.73 -23.56 3.58
CA GLU A 218 -11.94 -23.96 4.29
C GLU A 218 -12.82 -24.89 3.44
N GLU A 219 -13.04 -24.57 2.17
CA GLU A 219 -13.76 -25.42 1.22
C GLU A 219 -13.09 -26.78 1.03
N ARG A 220 -11.76 -26.82 0.97
CA ARG A 220 -11.03 -28.10 0.89
C ARG A 220 -11.18 -28.93 2.15
N MET A 221 -11.11 -28.34 3.34
CA MET A 221 -11.40 -29.07 4.57
C MET A 221 -12.80 -29.68 4.56
N LYS A 222 -13.80 -28.87 4.18
CA LYS A 222 -15.19 -29.33 4.06
C LYS A 222 -15.32 -30.44 3.02
N SER A 223 -14.63 -30.32 1.89
CA SER A 223 -14.63 -31.32 0.82
C SER A 223 -13.90 -32.60 1.20
N LEU A 224 -12.79 -32.55 1.94
CA LEU A 224 -12.09 -33.74 2.45
C LEU A 224 -12.98 -34.51 3.42
N GLY A 225 -13.69 -33.81 4.32
CA GLY A 225 -14.69 -34.44 5.18
C GLY A 225 -15.87 -35.03 4.42
N SER A 226 -16.38 -34.33 3.40
CA SER A 226 -17.47 -34.82 2.56
C SER A 226 -17.08 -36.01 1.67
N ASN A 227 -15.86 -36.02 1.13
CA ASN A 227 -15.35 -37.12 0.30
C ASN A 227 -15.10 -38.38 1.13
N ALA A 228 -14.52 -38.24 2.32
CA ALA A 228 -14.34 -39.36 3.26
C ALA A 228 -15.70 -39.96 3.68
N SER A 229 -16.70 -39.13 3.96
CA SER A 229 -18.07 -39.60 4.26
C SER A 229 -18.73 -40.30 3.06
N LEU A 230 -18.59 -39.74 1.85
CA LEU A 230 -19.09 -40.37 0.62
C LEU A 230 -18.39 -41.70 0.33
N GLU A 231 -17.09 -41.79 0.54
CA GLU A 231 -16.31 -43.01 0.36
C GLU A 231 -16.67 -44.07 1.40
N ALA A 232 -16.80 -43.69 2.67
CA ALA A 232 -17.33 -44.57 3.71
C ALA A 232 -18.73 -45.08 3.37
N SER A 233 -19.62 -44.22 2.85
CA SER A 233 -20.97 -44.63 2.41
C SER A 233 -20.97 -45.54 1.17
N LYS A 234 -19.95 -45.43 0.30
CA LYS A 234 -19.75 -46.34 -0.83
C LYS A 234 -19.24 -47.69 -0.34
N LEU A 235 -18.31 -47.72 0.60
CA LEU A 235 -17.81 -48.95 1.22
C LEU A 235 -18.92 -49.71 1.98
N THR A 236 -19.77 -49.00 2.72
CA THR A 236 -20.93 -49.63 3.38
C THR A 236 -21.93 -50.18 2.36
N LYS A 237 -22.20 -49.47 1.26
CA LYS A 237 -23.04 -49.98 0.15
C LYS A 237 -22.43 -51.19 -0.55
N ILE A 238 -21.11 -51.24 -0.73
CA ILE A 238 -20.41 -52.39 -1.33
C ILE A 238 -20.52 -53.62 -0.42
N ASN A 239 -20.40 -53.46 0.90
CA ASN A 239 -20.65 -54.57 1.84
C ASN A 239 -22.10 -55.07 1.81
N ILE A 240 -23.08 -54.19 1.61
CA ILE A 240 -24.50 -54.60 1.45
C ILE A 240 -24.72 -55.40 0.14
N VAL A 241 -23.97 -55.13 -0.93
CA VAL A 241 -24.08 -55.87 -2.20
C VAL A 241 -23.44 -57.27 -2.08
N ASN A 242 -22.38 -57.43 -1.28
CA ASN A 242 -21.74 -58.72 -1.05
C ASN A 242 -22.55 -59.67 -0.13
N ASP A 243 -23.45 -59.12 0.69
CA ASP A 243 -24.36 -59.89 1.56
C ASP A 243 -25.61 -60.43 0.84
N SER A 244 -25.74 -60.23 -0.48
CA SER A 244 -26.92 -60.66 -1.25
C SER A 244 -26.95 -62.13 -1.68
N ARG A 245 -26.16 -63.01 -1.03
CA ARG A 245 -26.27 -64.48 -1.20
C ARG A 245 -26.44 -65.20 0.14
N LYS A 246 -27.72 -65.32 0.56
CA LYS A 246 -28.31 -66.14 1.65
C LYS A 246 -28.01 -65.56 3.05
N ILE A 247 -28.97 -65.30 3.95
CA ILE A 247 -30.14 -66.10 4.39
C ILE A 247 -31.23 -65.15 4.97
N PRO A 248 -32.52 -65.50 4.91
CA PRO A 248 -33.60 -64.84 5.65
C PRO A 248 -33.69 -65.34 7.10
N GLU A 249 -33.81 -64.45 8.08
CA GLU A 249 -34.65 -64.62 9.28
C GLU A 249 -34.62 -63.33 10.12
N GLY A 250 -35.77 -62.68 10.30
CA GLY A 250 -35.91 -61.50 11.16
C GLY A 250 -36.60 -60.31 10.52
N LEU A 251 -37.84 -60.51 10.13
CA LEU A 251 -38.84 -59.48 9.81
C LEU A 251 -38.85 -58.35 10.86
N ILE A 252 -38.52 -57.12 10.46
CA ILE A 252 -39.27 -55.92 10.87
C ILE A 252 -39.49 -55.07 9.63
N ILE A 253 -40.71 -55.18 9.09
CA ILE A 253 -41.28 -54.19 8.19
C ILE A 253 -41.59 -52.95 9.05
N ASN A 254 -41.04 -51.80 8.69
CA ASN A 254 -41.79 -50.55 8.76
C ASN A 254 -41.73 -49.88 7.39
N VAL A 255 -42.92 -49.80 6.79
CA VAL A 255 -43.25 -49.23 5.50
C VAL A 255 -43.08 -47.72 5.56
N GLU A 256 -42.37 -47.14 4.59
CA GLU A 256 -42.90 -46.05 3.75
C GLU A 256 -42.03 -45.81 2.50
N ASN A 257 -42.58 -46.22 1.36
CA ASN A 257 -42.53 -45.63 0.01
C ASN A 257 -41.17 -45.14 -0.54
N ASP A 258 -40.60 -45.87 -1.50
CA ASP A 258 -40.88 -45.54 -2.92
C ASP A 258 -40.25 -46.53 -3.92
N ASN A 259 -41.00 -46.76 -4.99
CA ASN A 259 -40.69 -47.61 -6.13
C ASN A 259 -39.56 -47.05 -7.01
N SER A 260 -38.63 -47.93 -7.41
CA SER A 260 -37.84 -48.00 -8.67
C SER A 260 -36.42 -48.51 -8.33
N PHE A 261 -35.89 -49.59 -8.88
CA PHE A 261 -35.75 -49.92 -10.30
C PHE A 261 -35.72 -51.43 -10.50
N ASN A 262 -36.52 -51.87 -11.47
CA ASN A 262 -36.54 -53.22 -12.03
C ASN A 262 -35.54 -53.25 -13.19
N LEU A 263 -34.51 -54.10 -13.14
CA LEU A 263 -33.59 -54.32 -14.27
C LEU A 263 -33.53 -55.81 -14.62
N ASN A 264 -34.68 -56.36 -15.03
CA ASN A 264 -34.75 -57.58 -15.81
C ASN A 264 -34.46 -57.24 -17.28
N ASN A 265 -33.19 -57.23 -17.69
CA ASN A 265 -32.78 -57.62 -19.04
C ASN A 265 -31.26 -57.60 -19.18
N LEU A 266 -30.65 -58.77 -19.42
CA LEU A 266 -29.72 -58.95 -20.54
C LEU A 266 -29.41 -60.44 -20.69
N ASN A 267 -29.94 -60.98 -21.78
CA ASN A 267 -29.71 -62.29 -22.34
C ASN A 267 -28.22 -62.63 -22.46
N GLU A 268 -27.96 -63.91 -22.24
CA GLU A 268 -26.82 -64.68 -22.73
C GLU A 268 -26.48 -64.34 -24.18
N ASN A 269 -25.19 -64.10 -24.44
CA ASN A 269 -24.55 -64.52 -25.69
C ASN A 269 -23.05 -64.68 -25.46
N ASN A 270 -22.58 -65.88 -25.79
CA ASN A 270 -21.19 -66.30 -25.85
C ASN A 270 -20.34 -65.31 -26.64
N ASN A 271 -19.24 -64.83 -26.05
CA ASN A 271 -18.05 -64.42 -26.79
C ASN A 271 -16.80 -64.71 -25.96
N LYS A 272 -16.00 -65.64 -26.49
CA LYS A 272 -14.64 -65.93 -26.09
C LYS A 272 -13.80 -64.67 -26.32
N ILE A 273 -13.34 -64.04 -25.25
CA ILE A 273 -12.37 -62.95 -25.30
C ILE A 273 -11.16 -63.41 -24.50
N GLU A 274 -10.12 -63.84 -25.22
CA GLU A 274 -8.76 -63.97 -24.71
C GLU A 274 -8.21 -62.57 -24.48
N ILE A 275 -7.93 -62.21 -23.22
CA ILE A 275 -7.09 -61.06 -22.86
C ILE A 275 -5.89 -61.62 -22.10
N GLY A 276 -4.72 -61.45 -22.70
CA GLY A 276 -3.44 -61.76 -22.12
C GLY A 276 -3.09 -60.85 -20.94
N THR A 277 -2.29 -61.44 -20.05
CA THR A 277 -1.27 -60.79 -19.21
C THR A 277 -1.53 -59.36 -18.74
N GLY A 278 -1.85 -59.24 -17.44
CA GLY A 278 -1.49 -58.06 -16.65
C GLY A 278 -2.63 -57.50 -15.82
N ILE A 279 -2.49 -57.70 -14.51
CA ILE A 279 -3.07 -57.00 -13.34
C ILE A 279 -3.81 -58.01 -12.45
N GLY A 280 -3.19 -58.27 -11.31
CA GLY A 280 -3.64 -59.23 -10.31
C GLY A 280 -4.98 -58.85 -9.72
N ILE A 281 -5.97 -59.69 -9.97
CA ILE A 281 -7.14 -59.85 -9.12
C ILE A 281 -7.08 -61.29 -8.66
N GLY A 282 -6.67 -61.49 -7.40
CA GLY A 282 -6.62 -62.80 -6.78
C GLY A 282 -8.05 -63.35 -6.64
N ILE A 283 -8.41 -64.29 -7.51
CA ILE A 283 -9.60 -65.12 -7.35
C ILE A 283 -9.25 -66.14 -6.26
N ILE A 284 -9.83 -66.00 -5.07
CA ILE A 284 -9.70 -66.97 -3.98
C ILE A 284 -10.62 -68.15 -4.32
N ASN A 285 -10.05 -69.33 -4.52
CA ASN A 285 -10.78 -70.60 -4.50
C ASN A 285 -11.38 -70.80 -3.10
N TYR A 286 -12.70 -70.77 -2.99
CA TYR A 286 -13.42 -71.18 -1.79
C TYR A 286 -13.75 -72.67 -1.89
N GLU A 287 -12.82 -73.51 -1.47
CA GLU A 287 -13.09 -74.91 -1.13
C GLU A 287 -12.14 -75.34 0.00
N ASN A 288 -12.49 -74.93 1.23
CA ASN A 288 -12.42 -75.77 2.41
C ASN A 288 -12.96 -75.02 3.63
N GLU A 289 -13.81 -75.71 4.38
CA GLU A 289 -14.49 -75.26 5.58
C GLU A 289 -13.52 -74.86 6.70
N ASN A 290 -13.74 -73.67 7.28
CA ASN A 290 -13.71 -73.45 8.73
C ASN A 290 -14.47 -72.14 9.06
N PRO A 291 -15.54 -72.18 9.88
CA PRO A 291 -16.30 -70.99 10.27
C PRO A 291 -15.67 -70.33 11.51
N GLU A 292 -14.36 -70.12 11.49
CA GLU A 292 -13.66 -69.38 12.53
C GLU A 292 -13.07 -68.12 11.92
N GLU A 293 -13.78 -67.02 12.18
CA GLU A 293 -13.21 -65.68 12.27
C GLU A 293 -12.52 -65.14 11.01
N VAL A 294 -13.26 -64.34 10.25
CA VAL A 294 -12.68 -63.24 9.44
C VAL A 294 -12.11 -62.19 10.41
N LYS A 295 -11.08 -62.57 11.18
CA LYS A 295 -10.21 -61.64 11.91
C LYS A 295 -9.28 -61.02 10.88
N LEU A 296 -9.36 -59.70 10.74
CA LEU A 296 -8.46 -58.89 9.93
C LEU A 296 -7.02 -59.37 10.16
N ASN A 297 -6.27 -59.63 9.08
CA ASN A 297 -4.88 -60.09 9.18
C ASN A 297 -4.10 -59.06 10.00
N GLU A 298 -3.24 -59.49 10.94
CA GLU A 298 -2.51 -58.59 11.86
C GLU A 298 -1.77 -57.46 11.11
N LYS A 299 -1.30 -57.75 9.89
CA LYS A 299 -0.72 -56.77 8.96
C LYS A 299 -1.70 -55.71 8.45
N GLN A 300 -2.95 -56.09 8.15
CA GLN A 300 -3.99 -55.13 7.73
C GLN A 300 -4.41 -54.22 8.89
N ILE A 301 -4.46 -54.74 10.11
CA ILE A 301 -4.71 -53.92 11.31
C ILE A 301 -3.60 -52.88 11.48
N GLN A 302 -2.34 -53.29 11.32
CA GLN A 302 -1.19 -52.38 11.39
C GLN A 302 -1.21 -51.32 10.27
N GLU A 303 -1.62 -51.68 9.06
CA GLU A 303 -1.83 -50.73 7.96
C GLU A 303 -2.96 -49.74 8.27
N PHE A 304 -4.10 -50.19 8.80
CA PHE A 304 -5.19 -49.29 9.22
C PHE A 304 -4.80 -48.36 10.36
N GLU A 305 -4.03 -48.84 11.35
CA GLU A 305 -3.50 -48.00 12.42
C GLU A 305 -2.54 -46.93 11.88
N ASN A 306 -1.66 -47.31 10.94
CA ASN A 306 -0.77 -46.37 10.27
C ASN A 306 -1.53 -45.35 9.42
N GLU A 307 -2.54 -45.76 8.66
CA GLU A 307 -3.39 -44.86 7.86
C GLU A 307 -4.16 -43.88 8.74
N ASN A 308 -4.71 -44.36 9.87
CA ASN A 308 -5.40 -43.51 10.83
C ASN A 308 -4.46 -42.48 11.46
N ASN A 309 -3.24 -42.90 11.83
CA ASN A 309 -2.20 -41.99 12.34
C ASN A 309 -1.83 -40.92 11.31
N ILE A 310 -1.65 -41.29 10.03
CA ILE A 310 -1.37 -40.34 8.92
C ILE A 310 -2.55 -39.39 8.70
N LEU A 311 -3.79 -39.87 8.80
CA LEU A 311 -4.98 -39.03 8.66
C LEU A 311 -5.07 -38.00 9.79
N LEU A 312 -4.84 -38.42 11.04
CA LEU A 312 -4.82 -37.53 12.20
C LEU A 312 -3.69 -36.50 12.11
N GLU A 313 -2.50 -36.93 11.66
CA GLU A 313 -1.38 -36.02 11.43
C GLU A 313 -1.75 -34.96 10.38
N ASN A 314 -2.27 -35.37 9.22
CA ASN A 314 -2.73 -34.45 8.18
C ASN A 314 -3.84 -33.52 8.65
N MET A 315 -4.80 -34.02 9.43
CA MET A 315 -5.87 -33.21 10.00
C MET A 315 -5.31 -32.16 10.96
N SER A 316 -4.40 -32.56 11.85
CA SER A 316 -3.73 -31.63 12.78
C SER A 316 -2.91 -30.57 12.06
N PHE A 317 -2.19 -30.96 10.99
CA PHE A 317 -1.41 -30.06 10.15
C PHE A 317 -2.32 -29.03 9.44
N ASN A 318 -3.43 -29.50 8.87
CA ASN A 318 -4.39 -28.63 8.19
C ASN A 318 -5.03 -27.62 9.16
N LEU A 319 -5.39 -28.06 10.37
CA LEU A 319 -5.92 -27.16 11.41
C LEU A 319 -4.90 -26.10 11.81
N ASN A 320 -3.65 -26.49 12.07
CA ASN A 320 -2.58 -25.55 12.39
C ASN A 320 -2.35 -24.53 11.24
N SER A 321 -2.39 -24.98 9.98
CA SER A 321 -2.27 -24.10 8.81
C SER A 321 -3.40 -23.06 8.73
N ILE A 322 -4.61 -23.43 9.16
CA ILE A 322 -5.78 -22.55 9.14
C ILE A 322 -5.75 -21.57 10.30
N LEU A 323 -5.39 -22.01 11.51
CA LEU A 323 -5.18 -21.11 12.64
C LEU A 323 -4.12 -20.04 12.32
N ASN A 324 -3.02 -20.45 11.68
CA ASN A 324 -1.99 -19.51 11.24
C ASN A 324 -2.52 -18.52 10.18
N ALA A 325 -3.34 -19.01 9.24
CA ALA A 325 -3.96 -18.16 8.23
C ALA A 325 -4.98 -17.18 8.82
N GLU A 326 -5.78 -17.62 9.79
CA GLU A 326 -6.74 -16.80 10.53
C GLU A 326 -6.03 -15.69 11.32
N SER A 327 -4.97 -16.04 12.05
CA SER A 327 -4.14 -15.07 12.77
C SER A 327 -3.55 -14.03 11.83
N SER A 328 -3.06 -14.44 10.65
CA SER A 328 -2.53 -13.51 9.64
C SER A 328 -3.62 -12.57 9.09
N LEU A 329 -4.81 -13.10 8.81
CA LEU A 329 -5.94 -12.32 8.31
C LEU A 329 -6.42 -11.30 9.36
N LEU A 330 -6.45 -11.70 10.64
CA LEU A 330 -6.75 -10.81 11.76
C LEU A 330 -5.70 -9.69 11.91
N GLU A 331 -4.40 -10.01 11.77
CA GLU A 331 -3.35 -9.00 11.84
C GLU A 331 -3.48 -7.96 10.70
N ILE A 332 -3.74 -8.43 9.47
CA ILE A 332 -3.89 -7.54 8.31
C ILE A 332 -5.16 -6.71 8.39
N SER A 333 -6.28 -7.28 8.82
CA SER A 333 -7.51 -6.51 9.03
C SER A 333 -7.34 -5.46 10.13
N LYS A 334 -6.60 -5.77 11.21
CA LYS A 334 -6.23 -4.78 12.24
C LYS A 334 -5.41 -3.64 11.63
N LEU A 335 -4.37 -3.96 10.86
CA LEU A 335 -3.53 -2.98 10.18
C LEU A 335 -4.37 -2.11 9.23
N GLN A 336 -5.25 -2.74 8.43
CA GLN A 336 -6.14 -2.05 7.50
C GLN A 336 -7.08 -1.07 8.23
N ASN A 337 -7.69 -1.51 9.33
CA ASN A 337 -8.58 -0.66 10.12
C ASN A 337 -7.83 0.55 10.71
N GLU A 338 -6.63 0.35 11.22
CA GLU A 338 -5.80 1.44 11.74
C GLU A 338 -5.42 2.44 10.63
N LEU A 339 -5.05 1.95 9.45
CA LEU A 339 -4.77 2.82 8.30
C LEU A 339 -6.00 3.61 7.84
N LEU A 340 -7.18 2.98 7.80
CA LEU A 340 -8.42 3.65 7.44
C LEU A 340 -8.80 4.73 8.45
N GLN A 341 -8.62 4.46 9.75
CA GLN A 341 -8.84 5.46 10.80
C GLN A 341 -7.87 6.63 10.66
N ASN A 342 -6.58 6.36 10.44
CA ASN A 342 -5.58 7.41 10.24
C ASN A 342 -5.85 8.24 8.99
N LEU A 343 -6.26 7.62 7.88
CA LEU A 343 -6.61 8.31 6.64
C LEU A 343 -7.83 9.22 6.84
N ASN A 344 -8.86 8.73 7.52
CA ASN A 344 -10.04 9.55 7.86
C ASN A 344 -9.67 10.76 8.71
N ASN A 345 -8.83 10.58 9.73
CA ASN A 345 -8.35 11.67 10.57
C ASN A 345 -7.47 12.66 9.78
N GLN A 346 -6.68 12.16 8.82
CA GLN A 346 -5.81 12.99 7.98
C GLN A 346 -6.57 13.80 6.93
N ASN A 347 -7.69 13.29 6.39
CA ASN A 347 -8.49 13.99 5.36
C ASN A 347 -8.89 15.41 5.79
N GLU A 348 -9.50 15.53 6.98
CA GLU A 348 -9.94 16.83 7.49
C GLU A 348 -8.77 17.81 7.69
N LEU A 349 -7.62 17.29 8.14
CA LEU A 349 -6.42 18.09 8.33
C LEU A 349 -5.84 18.58 7.00
N ILE A 350 -5.90 17.76 5.95
CA ILE A 350 -5.38 18.12 4.63
C ILE A 350 -6.25 19.18 3.98
N ASP A 351 -7.57 19.08 4.11
CA ASP A 351 -8.49 20.09 3.59
C ASP A 351 -8.21 21.46 4.23
N LYS A 352 -8.04 21.48 5.57
CA LYS A 352 -7.65 22.69 6.30
C LYS A 352 -6.30 23.25 5.83
N LEU A 353 -5.29 22.39 5.69
CA LEU A 353 -3.96 22.83 5.21
C LEU A 353 -4.01 23.36 3.77
N TYR A 354 -4.88 22.79 2.93
CA TYR A 354 -5.08 23.25 1.57
C TYR A 354 -5.75 24.62 1.52
N GLU A 355 -6.79 24.83 2.33
CA GLU A 355 -7.44 26.13 2.49
C GLU A 355 -6.46 27.19 3.01
N ASP A 356 -5.66 26.85 4.04
CA ASP A 356 -4.63 27.74 4.59
C ASP A 356 -3.55 28.09 3.55
N ALA A 357 -3.12 27.12 2.74
CA ALA A 357 -2.14 27.34 1.68
C ALA A 357 -2.67 28.30 0.60
N ILE A 358 -3.93 28.11 0.16
CA ILE A 358 -4.58 29.01 -0.80
C ILE A 358 -4.81 30.40 -0.20
N GLY A 359 -5.28 30.45 1.05
CA GLY A 359 -5.51 31.70 1.78
C GLY A 359 -4.23 32.51 1.88
N SER A 360 -3.11 31.87 2.26
CA SER A 360 -1.79 32.50 2.29
C SER A 360 -1.35 32.99 0.92
N LEU A 361 -1.52 32.19 -0.15
CA LEU A 361 -1.16 32.59 -1.50
C LEU A 361 -1.91 33.85 -1.96
N ASN A 362 -3.21 33.92 -1.66
CA ASN A 362 -4.04 35.08 -1.96
C ASN A 362 -3.60 36.32 -1.16
N GLN A 363 -3.29 36.15 0.12
CA GLN A 363 -2.77 37.23 0.97
C GLN A 363 -1.43 37.77 0.46
N ILE A 364 -0.52 36.91 0.00
CA ILE A 364 0.78 37.30 -0.57
C ILE A 364 0.58 38.08 -1.88
N SER A 365 -0.33 37.62 -2.74
CA SER A 365 -0.66 38.32 -3.98
C SER A 365 -1.17 39.74 -3.69
N GLY A 366 -2.10 39.87 -2.73
CA GLY A 366 -2.60 41.15 -2.26
C GLY A 366 -1.51 42.02 -1.63
N ALA A 367 -0.64 41.45 -0.80
CA ALA A 367 0.48 42.16 -0.18
C ALA A 367 1.46 42.72 -1.22
N ASN A 368 1.79 41.94 -2.26
CA ASN A 368 2.64 42.40 -3.36
C ASN A 368 2.01 43.57 -4.14
N GLU A 369 0.69 43.56 -4.31
CA GLU A 369 -0.03 44.68 -4.92
C GLU A 369 0.01 45.93 -4.02
N GLN A 370 -0.20 45.77 -2.72
CA GLN A 370 -0.10 46.86 -1.75
C GLN A 370 1.31 47.46 -1.69
N LEU A 371 2.36 46.65 -1.78
CA LEU A 371 3.74 47.13 -1.86
C LEU A 371 3.99 47.96 -3.12
N LYS A 372 3.44 47.54 -4.27
CA LYS A 372 3.50 48.33 -5.52
C LYS A 372 2.76 49.66 -5.37
N LYS A 373 1.56 49.66 -4.78
CA LYS A 373 0.77 50.87 -4.51
C LYS A 373 1.48 51.80 -3.52
N ALA A 374 2.06 51.27 -2.44
CA ALA A 374 2.82 52.03 -1.46
C ALA A 374 4.07 52.67 -2.07
N LYS A 375 4.77 51.97 -2.98
CA LYS A 375 5.92 52.53 -3.70
C LYS A 375 5.51 53.73 -4.57
N LYS A 376 4.39 53.63 -5.30
CA LYS A 376 3.86 54.75 -6.09
C LYS A 376 3.46 55.93 -5.20
N ARG A 377 2.71 55.67 -4.12
CA ARG A 377 2.29 56.71 -3.16
C ARG A 377 3.47 57.41 -2.47
N ASN A 378 4.56 56.69 -2.18
CA ASN A 378 5.77 57.29 -1.60
C ASN A 378 6.46 58.23 -2.60
N GLN A 379 6.44 57.91 -3.90
CA GLN A 379 6.96 58.81 -4.95
C GLN A 379 6.12 60.08 -5.07
N GLU A 380 4.79 59.94 -5.06
CA GLU A 380 3.86 61.08 -5.09
C GLU A 380 3.99 61.96 -3.83
N SER A 381 4.11 61.36 -2.65
CA SER A 381 4.32 62.09 -1.39
C SER A 381 5.61 62.90 -1.40
N ARG A 382 6.72 62.36 -1.93
CA ARG A 382 7.99 63.09 -2.07
C ARG A 382 7.88 64.26 -3.04
N LEU A 383 7.18 64.08 -4.15
CA LEU A 383 6.94 65.15 -5.11
C LEU A 383 6.11 66.28 -4.48
N PHE A 384 5.04 65.93 -3.78
CA PHE A 384 4.20 66.90 -3.08
C PHE A 384 4.98 67.68 -2.01
N LEU A 385 5.83 66.99 -1.23
CA LEU A 385 6.70 67.63 -0.23
C LEU A 385 7.67 68.62 -0.90
N LEU A 386 8.30 68.27 -2.02
CA LEU A 386 9.16 69.18 -2.76
C LEU A 386 8.41 70.42 -3.28
N ILE A 387 7.22 70.24 -3.85
CA ILE A 387 6.39 71.35 -4.33
C ILE A 387 5.98 72.25 -3.16
N PHE A 388 5.59 71.67 -2.02
CA PHE A 388 5.23 72.41 -0.82
C PHE A 388 6.42 73.22 -0.28
N LEU A 389 7.60 72.62 -0.18
CA LEU A 389 8.80 73.29 0.32
C LEU A 389 9.24 74.43 -0.61
N LEU A 390 9.16 74.21 -1.92
CA LEU A 390 9.45 75.25 -2.92
C LEU A 390 8.45 76.41 -2.82
N GLY A 391 7.16 76.11 -2.72
CA GLY A 391 6.10 77.11 -2.57
C GLY A 391 6.24 77.93 -1.28
N ALA A 392 6.55 77.27 -0.16
CA ALA A 392 6.82 77.94 1.11
C ALA A 392 8.06 78.85 1.03
N SER A 393 9.11 78.42 0.34
CA SER A 393 10.30 79.26 0.09
C SER A 393 9.97 80.51 -0.71
N PHE A 394 9.15 80.41 -1.75
CA PHE A 394 8.70 81.57 -2.53
C PHE A 394 7.79 82.49 -1.73
N ALA A 395 6.90 81.94 -0.90
CA ALA A 395 6.02 82.73 -0.05
C ALA A 395 6.81 83.54 0.99
N LEU A 396 7.87 82.96 1.58
CA LEU A 396 8.76 83.69 2.49
C LEU A 396 9.52 84.81 1.76
N LEU A 397 10.01 84.55 0.55
CA LEU A 397 10.70 85.57 -0.25
C LEU A 397 9.75 86.73 -0.64
N PHE A 398 8.50 86.42 -0.98
CA PHE A 398 7.49 87.43 -1.27
C PHE A 398 7.13 88.27 -0.05
N LEU A 399 7.02 87.64 1.13
CA LEU A 399 6.72 88.33 2.37
C LEU A 399 7.87 89.26 2.78
N ASP A 400 9.12 88.82 2.59
CA ASP A 400 10.31 89.64 2.80
C ASP A 400 10.35 90.84 1.83
N TRP A 401 10.05 90.62 0.56
CA TRP A 401 9.96 91.70 -0.44
C TRP A 401 8.82 92.69 -0.16
N TYR A 402 7.68 92.22 0.35
CA TYR A 402 6.54 93.10 0.67
C TYR A 402 6.74 93.88 1.99
N ALA A 403 7.52 93.32 2.92
CA ALA A 403 7.83 93.95 4.20
C ALA A 403 9.01 94.94 4.11
N ALA A 404 9.86 94.82 3.09
CA ALA A 404 10.89 95.80 2.70
C ALA A 404 10.30 96.93 1.86
#